data_AF-A0A2D5ADB3-F1
#
_entry.id   AF-A0A2D5ADB3-F1
#
_cell.length_a   1.000
_cell.length_b   1.000
_cell.length_c   1.000
_cell.angle_alpha   90.00
_cell.angle_beta   90.00
_cell.angle_gamma   90.00
#
_symmetry.space_group_name_H-M   'P 1'
#
loop_
_entity.id
_entity.type
_entity.pdbx_description
1 polymer ?
#
loop_
_entity_poly.entity_id
_entity_poly.type
_entity_poly.pdbx_seq_one_letter_code
_entity_poly.pdbx_strand_id
1 'polypeptide(L)'
;MAYRPPYIDPNAIMLQGVHPATLDPEDLLKECEFQFGRSGGPGGQHRNKVETGARLVHLPSELESKATERRQQQVNRSVAISRLRLRLALKVRTPTNRDRHRPSDLWVARREGTRLPVNPKHGDYPALLAEALDVIVARRWDVAGSAKILGISMSQLSRLVNHHPPAFAMMNAGRASVGLPTLRK
;
A
#
# COMPACT_ATOMS: atom_id res chain seq x y z
N MET A 1 -16.77 -21.70 19.07
CA MET A 1 -16.46 -21.16 17.72
C MET A 1 -15.08 -21.70 17.34
N ALA A 2 -14.97 -22.52 16.29
CA ALA A 2 -13.69 -23.13 15.92
C ALA A 2 -12.69 -22.07 15.43
N TYR A 3 -11.45 -22.10 15.94
CA TYR A 3 -10.39 -21.19 15.49
C TYR A 3 -10.13 -21.41 14.00
N ARG A 4 -10.17 -20.32 13.22
CA ARG A 4 -9.83 -20.31 11.80
C ARG A 4 -8.67 -19.34 11.62
N PRO A 5 -7.44 -19.83 11.43
CA PRO A 5 -6.27 -18.95 11.29
C PRO A 5 -6.42 -18.01 10.08
N PRO A 6 -5.78 -16.83 10.12
CA PRO A 6 -5.73 -15.94 8.97
C PRO A 6 -5.01 -16.62 7.80
N TYR A 7 -5.49 -16.36 6.58
CA TYR A 7 -4.82 -16.83 5.38
C TYR A 7 -3.57 -16.00 5.11
N ILE A 8 -2.48 -16.69 4.76
CA ILE A 8 -1.20 -16.08 4.39
C ILE A 8 -1.01 -16.28 2.89
N ASP A 9 -0.88 -15.18 2.15
CA ASP A 9 -0.54 -15.23 0.72
C ASP A 9 0.94 -15.59 0.56
N PRO A 10 1.29 -16.69 -0.15
CA PRO A 10 2.68 -17.08 -0.35
C PRO A 10 3.51 -16.04 -1.12
N ASN A 11 2.88 -15.10 -1.82
CA ASN A 11 3.57 -14.05 -2.57
C ASN A 11 3.76 -12.74 -1.77
N ALA A 12 3.25 -12.69 -0.54
CA ALA A 12 3.36 -11.51 0.32
C ALA A 12 4.64 -11.55 1.16
N ILE A 13 5.25 -10.38 1.34
CA ILE A 13 6.34 -10.20 2.30
C ILE A 13 5.71 -9.99 3.68
N MET A 14 5.85 -10.96 4.59
CA MET A 14 5.30 -10.86 5.94
C MET A 14 6.25 -10.10 6.85
N LEU A 15 5.82 -8.96 7.38
CA LEU A 15 6.54 -8.22 8.41
C LEU A 15 5.77 -8.26 9.74
N GLN A 16 6.51 -8.31 10.84
CA GLN A 16 5.94 -8.22 12.19
C GLN A 16 5.74 -6.75 12.57
N GLY A 17 4.70 -6.48 13.38
CA GLY A 17 4.43 -5.13 13.89
C GLY A 17 3.51 -4.30 13.00
N VAL A 18 3.68 -2.97 13.05
CA VAL A 18 2.86 -2.01 12.32
C VAL A 18 3.24 -2.03 10.83
N HIS A 19 2.25 -1.91 9.96
CA HIS A 19 2.50 -1.94 8.52
C HIS A 19 3.29 -0.69 8.09
N PRO A 20 4.45 -0.79 7.41
CA PRO A 20 5.31 0.37 7.13
C PRO A 20 4.63 1.45 6.26
N ALA A 21 3.68 1.08 5.39
CA ALA A 21 2.89 2.05 4.64
C ALA A 21 1.96 2.94 5.49
N THR A 22 1.65 2.54 6.74
CA THR A 22 0.81 3.31 7.68
C THR A 22 1.62 4.26 8.55
N LEU A 23 2.94 4.13 8.56
CA LEU A 23 3.82 5.03 9.30
C LEU A 23 3.80 6.43 8.69
N ASP A 24 4.07 7.43 9.54
CA ASP A 24 4.35 8.77 9.07
C ASP A 24 5.58 8.77 8.14
N PRO A 25 5.61 9.65 7.13
CA PRO A 25 6.71 9.69 6.17
C PRO A 25 8.09 9.78 6.81
N GLU A 26 8.22 10.51 7.93
CA GLU A 26 9.49 10.67 8.63
C GLU A 26 9.91 9.41 9.38
N ASP A 27 8.96 8.68 9.97
CA ASP A 27 9.24 7.42 10.65
C ASP A 27 9.58 6.31 9.64
N LEU A 28 8.84 6.23 8.53
CA LEU A 28 9.16 5.30 7.45
C LEU A 28 10.60 5.50 6.93
N LEU A 29 11.05 6.75 6.85
CA LEU A 29 12.41 7.06 6.39
C LEU A 29 13.51 6.56 7.33
N LYS A 30 13.23 6.39 8.62
CA LYS A 30 14.20 5.83 9.58
C LYS A 30 14.52 4.36 9.27
N GLU A 31 13.58 3.66 8.62
CA GLU A 31 13.74 2.26 8.17
C GLU A 31 14.22 2.15 6.72
N CYS A 32 14.54 3.29 6.08
CA CYS A 32 14.93 3.33 4.68
C CYS A 32 16.38 3.77 4.52
N GLU A 33 17.09 3.10 3.61
CA GLU A 33 18.30 3.66 3.02
C GLU A 33 17.92 4.69 1.96
N PHE A 34 18.39 5.92 2.14
CA PHE A 34 18.16 7.01 1.22
C PHE A 34 19.45 7.33 0.45
N GLN A 35 19.36 7.30 -0.89
CA GLN A 35 20.48 7.64 -1.78
C GLN A 35 20.06 8.74 -2.76
N PHE A 36 20.89 9.76 -2.92
CA PHE A 36 20.76 10.71 -4.03
C PHE A 36 21.48 10.15 -5.26
N GLY A 37 20.86 10.33 -6.43
CA GLY A 37 21.36 9.76 -7.67
C GLY A 37 21.34 10.75 -8.84
N ARG A 38 22.19 10.50 -9.83
CA ARG A 38 22.19 11.22 -11.11
C ARG A 38 21.03 10.71 -11.97
N SER A 39 20.31 11.63 -12.63
CA SER A 39 19.29 11.25 -13.61
C SER A 39 19.99 10.82 -14.92
N GLY A 40 20.16 9.52 -15.13
CA GLY A 40 20.67 8.98 -16.39
C GLY A 40 19.57 8.99 -17.47
N GLY A 41 19.55 10.03 -18.31
CA GLY A 41 18.67 10.10 -19.48
C GLY A 41 19.20 11.10 -20.51
N PRO A 42 18.77 11.04 -21.78
CA PRO A 42 19.20 11.95 -22.83
C PRO A 42 18.63 13.35 -22.53
N GLY A 43 19.38 14.12 -21.76
CA GLY A 43 19.10 15.52 -21.45
C GLY A 43 20.42 16.27 -21.44
N GLY A 44 20.42 17.47 -22.04
CA GLY A 44 21.62 18.29 -22.23
C GLY A 44 22.42 18.57 -20.96
N GLN A 45 23.61 19.16 -21.14
CA GLN A 45 24.66 19.34 -20.12
C GLN A 45 24.17 19.79 -18.72
N HIS A 46 23.08 20.55 -18.64
CA HIS A 46 22.51 21.02 -17.37
C HIS A 46 21.78 19.92 -16.55
N ARG A 47 21.17 18.91 -17.20
CA ARG A 47 20.42 17.83 -16.52
C ARG A 47 21.34 16.80 -15.85
N ASN A 48 22.57 16.67 -16.33
CA ASN A 48 23.54 15.68 -15.86
C ASN A 48 24.41 16.16 -14.68
N LYS A 49 24.38 17.47 -14.36
CA LYS A 49 25.27 18.08 -13.34
C LYS A 49 24.68 18.10 -11.92
N VAL A 50 23.37 17.94 -11.74
CA VAL A 50 22.72 18.07 -10.42
C VAL A 50 22.09 16.74 -9.99
N GLU A 51 22.51 16.22 -8.83
CA GLU A 51 22.03 14.99 -8.18
C GLU A 51 20.62 15.17 -7.60
N THR A 52 19.65 15.45 -8.46
CA THR A 52 18.27 15.70 -8.05
C THR A 52 17.48 14.41 -7.82
N GLY A 53 17.97 13.25 -8.28
CA GLY A 53 17.29 11.97 -8.17
C GLY A 53 17.24 11.46 -6.73
N ALA A 54 16.10 10.91 -6.32
CA ALA A 54 15.91 10.24 -5.04
C ALA A 54 15.71 8.74 -5.25
N ARG A 55 16.52 7.92 -4.57
CA ARG A 55 16.33 6.47 -4.44
C ARG A 55 16.11 6.14 -2.97
N LEU A 56 15.11 5.31 -2.74
CA LEU A 56 14.71 4.85 -1.41
C LEU A 56 14.65 3.33 -1.41
N VAL A 57 15.26 2.69 -0.42
CA VAL A 57 15.17 1.25 -0.18
C VAL A 57 14.68 1.03 1.23
N HIS A 58 13.50 0.42 1.38
CA HIS A 58 12.99 0.02 2.69
C HIS A 58 13.72 -1.25 3.13
N LEU A 59 14.57 -1.15 4.15
CA LEU A 59 15.50 -2.21 4.54
C LEU A 59 14.78 -3.51 4.96
N PRO A 60 13.72 -3.48 5.80
CA PRO A 60 13.06 -4.71 6.25
C PRO A 60 12.38 -5.51 5.13
N SER A 61 11.92 -4.86 4.06
CA SER A 61 11.23 -5.53 2.96
C SER A 61 12.02 -5.59 1.65
N GLU A 62 13.21 -5.00 1.63
CA GLU A 62 14.07 -4.83 0.44
C GLU A 62 13.37 -4.16 -0.76
N LEU A 63 12.27 -3.46 -0.53
CA LEU A 63 11.51 -2.81 -1.61
C LEU A 63 12.11 -1.45 -1.91
N GLU A 64 12.39 -1.20 -3.18
CA GLU A 64 12.92 0.08 -3.62
C GLU A 64 11.90 0.94 -4.39
N SER A 65 12.13 2.25 -4.35
CA SER A 65 11.47 3.24 -5.20
C SER A 65 12.48 4.30 -5.66
N LYS A 66 12.23 4.88 -6.82
CA LYS A 66 13.08 5.91 -7.45
C LYS A 66 12.22 7.03 -8.00
N ALA A 67 12.72 8.25 -7.95
CA ALA A 67 12.12 9.44 -8.57
C ALA A 67 13.21 10.38 -9.10
N THR A 68 13.10 10.77 -10.36
CA THR A 68 14.10 11.59 -11.10
C THR A 68 13.43 12.62 -12.01
N GLU A 69 12.12 12.82 -11.86
CA GLU A 69 11.29 13.56 -12.82
C GLU A 69 11.34 15.08 -12.64
N ARG A 70 11.77 15.56 -11.48
CA ARG A 70 11.71 16.99 -11.11
C ARG A 70 13.11 17.55 -10.92
N ARG A 71 13.24 18.85 -11.19
CA ARG A 71 14.47 19.62 -10.96
C ARG A 71 14.77 19.87 -9.47
N GLN A 72 13.77 19.70 -8.61
CA GLN A 72 13.90 19.93 -7.17
C GLN A 72 13.99 18.59 -6.44
N GLN A 73 15.09 18.41 -5.71
CA GLN A 73 15.40 17.21 -4.92
C GLN A 73 14.30 16.87 -3.92
N GLN A 74 13.74 17.88 -3.22
CA GLN A 74 12.66 17.68 -2.24
C GLN A 74 11.38 17.13 -2.90
N VAL A 75 11.06 17.56 -4.11
CA VAL A 75 9.89 17.05 -4.85
C VAL A 75 10.12 15.60 -5.26
N ASN A 76 11.31 15.26 -5.75
CA ASN A 76 11.67 13.87 -6.04
C ASN A 76 11.64 12.99 -4.78
N ARG A 77 12.12 13.50 -3.63
CA ARG A 77 12.04 12.79 -2.34
C ARG A 77 10.58 12.49 -1.98
N SER A 78 9.68 13.48 -2.04
CA SER A 78 8.25 13.27 -1.75
C SER A 78 7.61 12.25 -2.71
N VAL A 79 7.91 12.34 -4.01
CA VAL A 79 7.41 11.37 -5.02
C VAL A 79 7.95 9.96 -4.76
N ALA A 80 9.23 9.81 -4.41
CA ALA A 80 9.82 8.53 -4.06
C ALA A 80 9.13 7.93 -2.82
N ILE A 81 8.91 8.71 -1.77
CA ILE A 81 8.19 8.25 -0.57
C ILE A 81 6.78 7.78 -0.91
N SER A 82 6.01 8.57 -1.68
CA SER A 82 4.64 8.18 -2.07
C SER A 82 4.63 6.87 -2.88
N ARG A 83 5.60 6.68 -3.78
CA ARG A 83 5.74 5.44 -4.56
C ARG A 83 6.13 4.26 -3.68
N LEU A 84 7.05 4.45 -2.74
CA LEU A 84 7.47 3.43 -1.80
C LEU A 84 6.28 2.96 -0.95
N ARG A 85 5.52 3.89 -0.38
CA ARG A 85 4.33 3.57 0.45
C ARG A 85 3.30 2.75 -0.32
N LEU A 86 3.04 3.07 -1.60
CA LEU A 86 2.15 2.27 -2.45
C LEU A 86 2.72 0.87 -2.73
N ARG A 87 4.04 0.78 -2.97
CA ARG A 87 4.71 -0.51 -3.22
C ARG A 87 4.68 -1.40 -1.97
N LEU A 88 4.91 -0.81 -0.80
CA LEU A 88 4.77 -1.46 0.50
C LEU A 88 3.33 -1.93 0.71
N ALA A 89 2.35 -1.05 0.54
CA ALA A 89 0.93 -1.41 0.66
C ALA A 89 0.53 -2.57 -0.26
N LEU A 90 1.15 -2.69 -1.44
CA LEU A 90 0.89 -3.79 -2.38
C LEU A 90 1.56 -5.10 -1.96
N LYS A 91 2.80 -5.09 -1.46
CA LYS A 91 3.64 -6.28 -1.35
C LYS A 91 3.86 -6.78 0.07
N VAL A 92 3.80 -5.89 1.06
CA VAL A 92 3.98 -6.22 2.47
C VAL A 92 2.63 -6.57 3.07
N ARG A 93 2.58 -7.55 3.98
CA ARG A 93 1.42 -7.84 4.83
C ARG A 93 1.87 -7.92 6.27
N THR A 94 1.00 -7.51 7.18
CA THR A 94 1.22 -7.70 8.62
C THR A 94 0.24 -8.73 9.20
N PRO A 95 0.62 -9.46 10.27
CA PRO A 95 -0.28 -10.36 10.95
C PRO A 95 -1.56 -9.65 11.40
N THR A 96 -2.66 -9.93 10.72
CA THR A 96 -3.97 -9.35 11.01
C THR A 96 -4.95 -10.43 11.41
N ASN A 97 -5.78 -10.14 12.42
CA ASN A 97 -6.82 -11.07 12.83
C ASN A 97 -7.97 -11.09 11.83
N ARG A 98 -8.24 -12.26 11.25
CA ARG A 98 -9.27 -12.49 10.24
C ARG A 98 -10.68 -11.99 10.63
N ASP A 99 -11.10 -12.23 11.88
CA ASP A 99 -12.48 -12.04 12.32
C ASP A 99 -12.63 -10.93 13.38
N ARG A 100 -11.52 -10.50 14.00
CA ARG A 100 -11.49 -9.50 15.08
C ARG A 100 -10.59 -8.31 14.76
N HIS A 101 -10.26 -8.08 13.49
CA HIS A 101 -9.53 -6.88 13.07
C HIS A 101 -10.25 -5.63 13.58
N ARG A 102 -9.49 -4.73 14.19
CA ARG A 102 -9.99 -3.41 14.59
C ARG A 102 -9.46 -2.41 13.59
N PRO A 103 -10.34 -1.66 12.89
CA PRO A 103 -9.90 -0.61 12.00
C PRO A 103 -8.99 0.39 12.71
N SER A 104 -7.95 0.86 12.03
CA SER A 104 -7.03 1.86 12.55
C SER A 104 -7.74 3.20 12.85
N ASP A 105 -7.12 4.03 13.68
CA ASP A 105 -7.65 5.36 14.00
C ASP A 105 -7.84 6.21 12.72
N LEU A 106 -6.90 6.11 11.77
CA LEU A 106 -7.01 6.74 10.45
C LEU A 106 -8.24 6.25 9.68
N TRP A 107 -8.47 4.93 9.66
CA TRP A 107 -9.64 4.36 9.00
C TRP A 107 -10.93 4.86 9.63
N VAL A 108 -11.01 4.86 10.96
CA VAL A 108 -12.17 5.33 11.71
C VAL A 108 -12.42 6.82 11.46
N ALA A 109 -11.38 7.66 11.52
CA ALA A 109 -11.48 9.10 11.31
C ALA A 109 -11.93 9.48 9.90
N ARG A 110 -11.52 8.70 8.88
CA ARG A 110 -11.91 8.90 7.47
C ARG A 110 -13.31 8.39 7.13
N ARG A 111 -13.85 7.46 7.90
CA ARG A 111 -15.08 6.74 7.54
C ARG A 111 -16.31 7.61 7.80
N GLU A 112 -17.15 7.74 6.78
CA GLU A 112 -18.44 8.42 6.85
C GLU A 112 -19.58 7.38 6.70
N GLY A 113 -20.05 6.84 7.83
CA GLY A 113 -21.01 5.74 7.83
C GLY A 113 -20.42 4.50 7.16
N THR A 114 -20.97 4.11 6.00
CA THR A 114 -20.48 2.97 5.19
C THR A 114 -19.56 3.38 4.03
N ARG A 115 -19.18 4.66 3.96
CA ARG A 115 -18.32 5.23 2.92
C ARG A 115 -16.92 5.52 3.47
N LEU A 116 -15.93 5.51 2.59
CA LEU A 116 -14.54 5.86 2.90
C LEU A 116 -13.98 6.78 1.80
N PRO A 117 -14.32 8.09 1.82
CA PRO A 117 -13.85 9.02 0.81
C PRO A 117 -12.34 9.25 0.93
N VAL A 118 -11.60 8.92 -0.13
CA VAL A 118 -10.18 9.24 -0.24
C VAL A 118 -9.78 9.44 -1.69
N ASN A 119 -9.05 10.52 -1.97
CA ASN A 119 -8.43 10.73 -3.27
C ASN A 119 -7.19 9.83 -3.38
N PRO A 120 -6.95 9.10 -4.48
CA PRO A 120 -5.78 8.24 -4.66
C PRO A 120 -4.43 8.97 -4.55
N LYS A 121 -4.42 10.30 -4.73
CA LYS A 121 -3.25 11.16 -4.57
C LYS A 121 -3.03 11.65 -3.14
N HIS A 122 -3.95 11.35 -2.21
CA HIS A 122 -3.85 11.77 -0.82
C HIS A 122 -2.78 10.95 -0.07
N GLY A 123 -2.09 11.59 0.89
CA GLY A 123 -1.05 10.93 1.71
C GLY A 123 -1.55 9.73 2.52
N ASP A 124 -2.80 9.75 2.96
CA ASP A 124 -3.46 8.65 3.67
C ASP A 124 -3.79 7.43 2.80
N TYR A 125 -3.90 7.59 1.48
CA TYR A 125 -4.37 6.52 0.60
C TYR A 125 -3.54 5.23 0.68
N PRO A 126 -2.19 5.27 0.67
CA PRO A 126 -1.37 4.06 0.83
C PRO A 126 -1.61 3.33 2.16
N ALA A 127 -1.85 4.06 3.24
CA ALA A 127 -2.13 3.48 4.56
C ALA A 127 -3.48 2.75 4.57
N LEU A 128 -4.52 3.41 4.05
CA LEU A 128 -5.86 2.80 3.90
C LEU A 128 -5.82 1.59 2.96
N LEU A 129 -5.08 1.67 1.85
CA LEU A 129 -4.93 0.55 0.93
C LEU A 129 -4.23 -0.65 1.59
N ALA A 130 -3.17 -0.40 2.37
CA ALA A 130 -2.45 -1.45 3.10
C ALA A 130 -3.36 -2.18 4.08
N GLU A 131 -4.07 -1.43 4.93
CA GLU A 131 -4.99 -2.00 5.92
C GLU A 131 -6.13 -2.80 5.24
N ALA A 132 -6.70 -2.27 4.15
CA ALA A 132 -7.70 -2.97 3.38
C ALA A 132 -7.18 -4.33 2.87
N LEU A 133 -5.97 -4.35 2.32
CA LEU A 133 -5.38 -5.57 1.76
C LEU A 133 -4.98 -6.56 2.85
N ASP A 134 -4.50 -6.12 4.01
CA ASP A 134 -4.22 -6.98 5.17
C ASP A 134 -5.47 -7.77 5.59
N VAL A 135 -6.62 -7.09 5.71
CA VAL A 135 -7.89 -7.73 6.05
C VAL A 135 -8.39 -8.64 4.92
N ILE A 136 -8.34 -8.19 3.67
CA ILE A 136 -8.78 -8.98 2.51
C ILE A 136 -7.99 -10.29 2.39
N VAL A 137 -6.66 -10.21 2.51
CA VAL A 137 -5.77 -11.38 2.45
C VAL A 137 -6.02 -12.30 3.63
N ALA A 138 -6.05 -11.76 4.87
CA ALA A 138 -6.31 -12.56 6.07
C ALA A 138 -7.64 -13.31 6.01
N ARG A 139 -8.64 -12.74 5.31
CA ARG A 139 -9.96 -13.34 5.05
C ARG A 139 -10.01 -14.21 3.79
N ARG A 140 -8.86 -14.64 3.26
CA ARG A 140 -8.77 -15.51 2.07
C ARG A 140 -9.49 -14.89 0.87
N TRP A 141 -9.22 -13.61 0.63
CA TRP A 141 -9.74 -12.81 -0.50
C TRP A 141 -11.26 -12.58 -0.52
N ASP A 142 -11.95 -12.83 0.62
CA ASP A 142 -13.36 -12.50 0.83
C ASP A 142 -13.57 -10.99 1.02
N VAL A 143 -13.79 -10.28 -0.08
CA VAL A 143 -14.01 -8.81 -0.07
C VAL A 143 -15.29 -8.42 0.67
N ALA A 144 -16.35 -9.23 0.58
CA ALA A 144 -17.63 -8.90 1.22
C ALA A 144 -17.52 -9.00 2.76
N GLY A 145 -16.94 -10.10 3.26
CA GLY A 145 -16.68 -10.24 4.69
C GLY A 145 -15.66 -9.22 5.21
N SER A 146 -14.64 -8.87 4.40
CA SER A 146 -13.68 -7.83 4.76
C SER A 146 -14.33 -6.47 4.91
N ALA A 147 -15.22 -6.10 3.97
CA ALA A 147 -15.95 -4.85 4.03
C ALA A 147 -16.84 -4.76 5.29
N LYS A 148 -17.46 -5.88 5.69
CA LYS A 148 -18.24 -5.96 6.94
C LYS A 148 -17.38 -5.69 8.17
N ILE A 149 -16.18 -6.26 8.24
CA ILE A 149 -15.23 -6.04 9.35
C ILE A 149 -14.75 -4.58 9.38
N LEU A 150 -14.47 -4.01 8.22
CA LEU A 150 -14.03 -2.62 8.06
C LEU A 150 -15.18 -1.59 8.19
N GLY A 151 -16.42 -2.07 8.31
CA GLY A 151 -17.62 -1.24 8.47
C GLY A 151 -17.95 -0.36 7.26
N ILE A 152 -17.56 -0.77 6.05
CA ILE A 152 -17.89 -0.06 4.80
C ILE A 152 -18.61 -0.99 3.81
N SER A 153 -19.22 -0.44 2.76
CA SER A 153 -19.85 -1.30 1.75
C SER A 153 -18.79 -2.05 0.94
N MET A 154 -19.16 -3.24 0.43
CA MET A 154 -18.29 -4.03 -0.44
C MET A 154 -17.88 -3.27 -1.71
N SER A 155 -18.79 -2.48 -2.27
CA SER A 155 -18.51 -1.62 -3.43
C SER A 155 -17.52 -0.50 -3.11
N GLN A 156 -17.57 0.08 -1.91
CA GLN A 156 -16.59 1.08 -1.47
C GLN A 156 -15.20 0.45 -1.28
N LEU A 157 -15.12 -0.72 -0.65
CA LEU A 157 -13.85 -1.42 -0.47
C LEU A 157 -13.24 -1.82 -1.83
N SER A 158 -14.05 -2.36 -2.74
CA SER A 158 -13.62 -2.69 -4.10
C SER A 158 -13.12 -1.45 -4.85
N ARG A 159 -13.80 -0.31 -4.71
CA ARG A 159 -13.40 0.97 -5.33
C ARG A 159 -12.08 1.48 -4.75
N LEU A 160 -11.90 1.42 -3.43
CA LEU A 160 -10.65 1.80 -2.76
C LEU A 160 -9.47 1.04 -3.37
N VAL A 161 -9.60 -0.28 -3.54
CA VAL A 161 -8.54 -1.11 -4.15
C VAL A 161 -8.36 -0.78 -5.64
N ASN A 162 -9.45 -0.52 -6.38
CA ASN A 162 -9.43 -0.20 -7.81
C ASN A 162 -8.70 1.13 -8.15
N HIS A 163 -8.60 2.04 -7.19
CA HIS A 163 -7.79 3.26 -7.36
C HIS A 163 -6.31 2.99 -7.61
N HIS A 164 -5.80 1.81 -7.23
CA HIS A 164 -4.48 1.34 -7.63
C HIS A 164 -4.61 0.05 -8.47
N PRO A 165 -4.56 0.14 -9.81
CA PRO A 165 -4.81 -1.00 -10.69
C PRO A 165 -3.98 -2.27 -10.38
N PRO A 166 -2.69 -2.19 -10.00
CA PRO A 166 -1.93 -3.36 -9.55
C PRO A 166 -2.52 -4.05 -8.31
N ALA A 167 -3.06 -3.29 -7.35
CA ALA A 167 -3.72 -3.88 -6.17
C ALA A 167 -5.03 -4.57 -6.54
N PHE A 168 -5.80 -3.99 -7.47
CA PHE A 168 -7.03 -4.63 -7.95
C PHE A 168 -6.75 -5.91 -8.74
N ALA A 169 -5.72 -5.90 -9.57
CA ALA A 169 -5.26 -7.09 -10.29
C ALA A 169 -4.81 -8.18 -9.30
N MET A 170 -4.03 -7.83 -8.28
CA MET A 170 -3.65 -8.74 -7.19
C MET A 170 -4.88 -9.31 -6.48
N MET A 171 -5.84 -8.48 -6.10
CA MET A 171 -7.05 -8.92 -5.42
C MET A 171 -7.83 -9.93 -6.28
N ASN A 172 -7.98 -9.68 -7.59
CA ASN A 172 -8.66 -10.62 -8.48
C ASN A 172 -7.87 -11.92 -8.71
N ALA A 173 -6.55 -11.85 -8.83
CA ALA A 173 -5.71 -13.05 -8.92
C ALA A 173 -5.80 -13.89 -7.65
N GLY A 174 -5.75 -13.25 -6.48
CA GLY A 174 -5.94 -13.88 -5.19
C GLY A 174 -7.30 -14.56 -5.06
N ARG A 175 -8.38 -13.86 -5.42
CA ARG A 175 -9.74 -14.42 -5.47
C ARG A 175 -9.82 -15.66 -6.36
N ALA A 176 -9.28 -15.58 -7.58
CA ALA A 176 -9.27 -16.71 -8.51
C ALA A 176 -8.49 -17.91 -7.96
N SER A 177 -7.34 -17.68 -7.30
CA SER A 177 -6.50 -18.73 -6.71
C SER A 177 -7.21 -19.56 -5.61
N VAL A 178 -8.23 -18.98 -4.98
CA VAL A 178 -9.03 -19.65 -3.93
C VAL A 178 -10.43 -20.04 -4.41
N GLY A 179 -10.68 -20.00 -5.72
CA GLY A 179 -11.95 -20.40 -6.34
C GLY A 179 -13.09 -19.37 -6.23
N LEU A 180 -12.78 -18.11 -5.88
CA LEU A 180 -13.77 -17.03 -5.84
C LEU A 180 -13.87 -16.32 -7.20
N PRO A 181 -15.06 -15.84 -7.60
CA PRO A 181 -15.24 -15.10 -8.85
C PRO A 181 -14.51 -13.76 -8.82
N THR A 182 -13.94 -13.35 -9.96
CA THR A 182 -13.30 -12.04 -10.10
C THR A 182 -14.31 -10.91 -10.06
N LEU A 183 -13.86 -9.73 -9.63
CA LEU A 183 -14.66 -8.51 -9.59
C LEU A 183 -14.43 -7.69 -10.85
N ARG A 184 -15.52 -7.08 -11.35
CA ARG A 184 -15.47 -6.10 -12.45
C ARG A 184 -15.08 -4.72 -11.91
N LYS A 185 -14.39 -3.94 -12.74
CA LYS A 185 -13.97 -2.57 -12.41
C LYS A 185 -15.15 -1.60 -12.42
#